data_AF-D7G553-F1
#
_entry.id   AF-D7G553-F1
#
_cell.length_a   1.000
_cell.length_b   1.000
_cell.length_c   1.000
_cell.angle_alpha   90.00
_cell.angle_beta   90.00
_cell.angle_gamma   90.00
#
_symmetry.space_group_name_H-M   'P 1'
#
loop_
_entity.id
_entity.type
_entity.pdbx_description
1 polymer ?
#
loop_
_entity_poly.entity_id
_entity_poly.type
_entity_poly.pdbx_seq_one_letter_code
_entity_poly.pdbx_strand_id
1 'polypeptide(L)'
;MEKAQEAGGADNAVDYVEEDGGNKMPAGTQHNTASSASSASRNGTSRCRPNREERRPRVSPTGTLDASDPQIKQDVLSMIVQYLRSEKLFMAAVVIQDEANMKTAEQQARRAQGSRLRKATLEGDWSAVISLITKNLSRLHQKRFYYAVYRQEYLELIERQEYQRAFVFLNRRLKPMEATAASTPNEFLNLCYLLTCKSVSDAGHFRSWGGVLGGREKLAEELARLVEAETVSLAHPSQMPPNRLVTLLEQAVAFQIESGRYNPKEVKVFAGHEAGVLHAVSNPNGNLLVSGGRDSAIKFWDVMSGVCVKTLSQAVGAVTSVDLTMDGMYLLASSRHGPVRTWDVRMGRPLLRYKGHQNTSSSFLRATLGAEEGLVFGGSDDCKVYVWHRRETQQ
;
A
#
# COMPACT_ATOMS: atom_id res chain seq x y z
N MET A 1 -11.04 28.48 -59.86
CA MET A 1 -10.93 27.58 -61.02
C MET A 1 -10.09 26.42 -60.54
N GLU A 2 -10.47 25.15 -60.55
CA GLU A 2 -11.59 24.42 -61.13
C GLU A 2 -11.56 23.00 -60.52
N LYS A 3 -12.75 22.42 -60.27
CA LYS A 3 -13.18 21.00 -60.25
C LYS A 3 -12.15 19.88 -59.89
N ALA A 4 -12.38 19.01 -58.91
CA ALA A 4 -13.44 17.98 -58.76
C ALA A 4 -13.34 16.80 -59.75
N GLN A 5 -13.63 15.59 -59.23
CA GLN A 5 -13.98 14.29 -59.88
C GLN A 5 -12.91 13.19 -59.90
N GLU A 6 -13.22 11.90 -59.70
CA GLU A 6 -14.36 11.13 -59.15
C GLU A 6 -13.95 9.65 -59.15
N ALA A 7 -14.82 8.79 -58.59
CA ALA A 7 -14.89 7.32 -58.71
C ALA A 7 -13.98 6.49 -57.77
N GLY A 8 -14.46 5.56 -56.94
CA GLY A 8 -15.75 4.84 -56.92
C GLY A 8 -15.53 3.36 -57.28
N GLY A 9 -15.86 2.44 -56.37
CA GLY A 9 -15.80 1.00 -56.63
C GLY A 9 -15.83 0.16 -55.34
N ALA A 10 -17.05 -0.20 -54.93
CA ALA A 10 -17.35 -1.11 -53.83
C ALA A 10 -17.16 -2.59 -54.25
N ASP A 11 -16.92 -3.48 -53.29
CA ASP A 11 -17.46 -4.83 -53.35
C ASP A 11 -17.73 -5.39 -51.95
N ASN A 12 -18.98 -5.83 -51.79
CA ASN A 12 -19.54 -6.52 -50.64
C ASN A 12 -19.27 -8.03 -50.77
N ALA A 13 -19.07 -8.71 -49.64
CA ALA A 13 -19.53 -10.09 -49.52
C ALA A 13 -19.90 -10.39 -48.06
N VAL A 14 -21.16 -10.74 -47.90
CA VAL A 14 -21.86 -11.21 -46.70
C VAL A 14 -21.77 -12.74 -46.71
N ASP A 15 -21.67 -13.40 -45.55
CA ASP A 15 -22.26 -14.73 -45.42
C ASP A 15 -22.73 -15.07 -44.01
N TYR A 16 -23.78 -15.90 -44.01
CA TYR A 16 -24.78 -16.28 -43.00
C TYR A 16 -24.23 -17.09 -41.80
N VAL A 17 -24.67 -16.88 -40.56
CA VAL A 17 -25.83 -17.47 -39.80
C VAL A 17 -25.80 -18.99 -39.64
N GLU A 18 -25.72 -19.47 -38.39
CA GLU A 18 -26.64 -20.48 -37.86
C GLU A 18 -26.75 -20.42 -36.33
N GLU A 19 -27.97 -20.58 -35.84
CA GLU A 19 -28.44 -20.58 -34.46
C GLU A 19 -28.43 -21.98 -33.85
N ASP A 20 -28.31 -22.06 -32.52
CA ASP A 20 -29.00 -23.01 -31.63
C ASP A 20 -28.68 -22.53 -30.19
N GLY A 21 -29.59 -22.23 -29.26
CA GLY A 21 -30.95 -22.70 -29.04
C GLY A 21 -30.98 -23.64 -27.83
N GLY A 22 -31.17 -23.15 -26.59
CA GLY A 22 -31.14 -24.05 -25.42
C GLY A 22 -31.31 -23.51 -23.99
N ASN A 23 -32.30 -22.65 -23.78
CA ASN A 23 -33.04 -22.29 -22.56
C ASN A 23 -32.92 -23.20 -21.28
N LYS A 24 -32.68 -22.62 -20.08
CA LYS A 24 -33.64 -22.62 -18.95
C LYS A 24 -33.14 -21.93 -17.65
N MET A 25 -34.12 -21.32 -17.00
CA MET A 25 -34.16 -20.34 -15.90
C MET A 25 -33.91 -20.87 -14.45
N PRO A 26 -33.85 -19.96 -13.44
CA PRO A 26 -33.23 -20.15 -12.12
C PRO A 26 -34.23 -20.30 -10.96
N ALA A 27 -33.75 -20.71 -9.77
CA ALA A 27 -34.33 -20.36 -8.46
C ALA A 27 -33.46 -20.92 -7.30
N GLY A 28 -33.41 -20.22 -6.16
CA GLY A 28 -33.14 -20.88 -4.87
C GLY A 28 -32.34 -20.09 -3.82
N THR A 29 -32.92 -19.04 -3.26
CA THR A 29 -32.55 -18.49 -1.94
C THR A 29 -33.04 -19.42 -0.84
N GLN A 30 -32.20 -19.89 0.10
CA GLN A 30 -32.62 -20.28 1.46
C GLN A 30 -31.53 -20.08 2.52
N HIS A 31 -32.03 -19.64 3.68
CA HIS A 31 -31.38 -19.38 4.96
C HIS A 31 -31.13 -20.66 5.80
N ASN A 32 -30.20 -20.55 6.76
CA ASN A 32 -30.10 -21.22 8.08
C ASN A 32 -30.02 -22.77 8.10
N THR A 33 -29.12 -23.41 8.84
CA THR A 33 -29.09 -23.47 10.31
C THR A 33 -27.80 -24.19 10.77
N ALA A 34 -27.39 -23.92 12.02
CA ALA A 34 -26.34 -24.64 12.73
C ALA A 34 -26.82 -26.02 13.20
N SER A 35 -25.94 -27.02 13.28
CA SER A 35 -25.60 -27.74 14.54
C SER A 35 -24.84 -29.06 14.31
N SER A 36 -23.77 -29.22 15.11
CA SER A 36 -23.24 -30.43 15.76
C SER A 36 -23.01 -31.75 14.99
N ALA A 37 -21.74 -32.18 14.95
CA ALA A 37 -21.26 -33.54 15.28
C ALA A 37 -19.72 -33.53 15.28
N SER A 38 -19.08 -33.48 16.46
CA SER A 38 -18.42 -34.61 17.15
C SER A 38 -17.21 -35.24 16.43
N SER A 39 -16.04 -34.97 17.01
CA SER A 39 -14.91 -35.89 17.25
C SER A 39 -14.45 -36.86 16.15
N ALA A 40 -13.28 -36.58 15.57
CA ALA A 40 -12.30 -37.62 15.23
C ALA A 40 -10.89 -37.03 15.13
N SER A 41 -10.06 -37.36 16.12
CA SER A 41 -8.60 -37.31 16.03
C SER A 41 -8.14 -38.20 14.88
N ARG A 42 -7.30 -37.67 13.98
CA ARG A 42 -6.36 -38.45 13.16
C ARG A 42 -5.29 -37.54 12.56
N ASN A 43 -4.06 -37.83 12.97
CA ASN A 43 -2.81 -37.31 12.41
C ASN A 43 -2.81 -37.42 10.87
N GLY A 44 -2.63 -36.30 10.19
CA GLY A 44 -2.56 -36.21 8.74
C GLY A 44 -1.55 -35.16 8.31
N THR A 45 -0.35 -35.63 7.99
CA THR A 45 0.58 -35.10 6.97
C THR A 45 0.23 -33.73 6.38
N SER A 46 0.95 -32.69 6.81
CA SER A 46 0.99 -31.40 6.14
C SER A 46 1.69 -31.54 4.78
N ARG A 47 0.92 -31.85 3.74
CA ARG A 47 1.29 -31.63 2.34
C ARG A 47 1.47 -30.12 2.14
N CYS A 48 2.70 -29.63 2.22
CA CYS A 48 3.04 -28.30 1.72
C CYS A 48 2.76 -28.27 0.22
N ARG A 49 1.76 -27.49 -0.20
CA ARG A 49 1.54 -27.14 -1.60
C ARG A 49 2.79 -26.39 -2.11
N PRO A 50 3.28 -26.62 -3.34
CA PRO A 50 4.31 -25.78 -3.90
C PRO A 50 3.72 -24.38 -4.09
N ASN A 51 4.37 -23.39 -3.50
CA ASN A 51 3.99 -21.99 -3.64
C ASN A 51 3.90 -21.65 -5.12
N ARG A 52 2.70 -21.19 -5.51
CA ARG A 52 2.45 -20.47 -6.74
C ARG A 52 3.49 -19.35 -6.78
N GLU A 53 4.31 -19.30 -7.83
CA GLU A 53 5.21 -18.17 -8.06
C GLU A 53 4.37 -16.89 -8.11
N GLU A 54 4.25 -16.21 -6.97
CA GLU A 54 3.77 -14.84 -6.90
C GLU A 54 4.82 -14.02 -7.63
N ARG A 55 4.59 -13.81 -8.92
CA ARG A 55 5.31 -12.85 -9.74
C ARG A 55 5.23 -11.52 -9.01
N ARG A 56 6.33 -11.16 -8.35
CA ARG A 56 6.50 -9.87 -7.69
C ARG A 56 6.12 -8.77 -8.68
N PRO A 57 5.36 -7.74 -8.28
CA PRO A 57 5.12 -6.60 -9.13
C PRO A 57 6.47 -5.96 -9.47
N ARG A 58 6.93 -6.19 -10.70
CA ARG A 58 8.08 -5.49 -11.26
C ARG A 58 7.60 -4.07 -11.56
N VAL A 59 7.75 -3.17 -10.61
CA VAL A 59 7.60 -1.74 -10.88
C VAL A 59 8.72 -1.40 -11.86
N SER A 60 8.35 -0.98 -13.07
CA SER A 60 9.28 -0.51 -14.09
C SER A 60 10.09 0.69 -13.57
N PRO A 61 11.37 0.87 -13.97
CA PRO A 61 12.19 1.99 -13.50
C PRO A 61 11.73 3.36 -13.98
N THR A 62 10.73 3.41 -14.87
CA THR A 62 10.01 4.64 -15.23
C THR A 62 9.09 5.04 -14.08
N GLY A 63 9.38 6.21 -13.49
CA GLY A 63 8.68 6.77 -12.35
C GLY A 63 7.17 6.83 -12.59
N THR A 64 6.41 6.07 -11.80
CA THR A 64 4.96 6.14 -11.69
C THR A 64 4.47 7.41 -10.98
N LEU A 65 5.39 8.17 -10.37
CA LEU A 65 5.12 9.42 -9.67
C LEU A 65 5.49 10.60 -10.56
N ASP A 66 4.50 11.39 -10.95
CA ASP A 66 4.73 12.67 -11.63
C ASP A 66 5.20 13.69 -10.59
N ALA A 67 6.51 13.97 -10.57
CA ALA A 67 7.10 14.95 -9.65
C ALA A 67 6.55 16.38 -9.84
N SER A 68 5.88 16.65 -10.97
CA SER A 68 5.26 17.95 -11.26
C SER A 68 3.82 18.07 -10.78
N ASP A 69 3.20 16.99 -10.26
CA ASP A 69 1.82 17.03 -9.78
C ASP A 69 1.70 17.86 -8.47
N PRO A 70 0.94 18.97 -8.47
CA PRO A 70 0.74 19.80 -7.29
C PRO A 70 -0.01 19.08 -6.15
N GLN A 71 -0.74 17.98 -6.42
CA GLN A 71 -1.40 17.18 -5.38
C GLN A 71 -0.39 16.40 -4.54
N ILE A 72 0.61 15.79 -5.16
CA ILE A 72 1.66 15.05 -4.45
C ILE A 72 2.40 15.97 -3.48
N LYS A 73 2.71 17.20 -3.91
CA LYS A 73 3.33 18.20 -3.04
C LYS A 73 2.45 18.55 -1.83
N GLN A 74 1.13 18.69 -2.02
CA GLN A 74 0.18 18.98 -0.94
C GLN A 74 0.04 17.80 0.03
N ASP A 75 0.06 16.58 -0.48
CA ASP A 75 -0.01 15.37 0.35
C ASP A 75 1.26 15.19 1.18
N VAL A 76 2.44 15.43 0.59
CA VAL A 76 3.73 15.40 1.31
C VAL A 76 3.78 16.47 2.41
N LEU A 77 3.34 17.69 2.11
CA LEU A 77 3.25 18.75 3.13
C LEU A 77 2.28 18.37 4.26
N SER A 78 1.14 17.78 3.92
CA SER A 78 0.16 17.31 4.90
C SER A 78 0.73 16.19 5.80
N MET A 79 1.52 15.28 5.23
CA MET A 79 2.26 14.24 5.97
C MET A 79 3.31 14.82 6.92
N ILE A 80 4.07 15.82 6.49
CA ILE A 80 5.09 16.50 7.31
C ILE A 80 4.43 17.24 8.48
N VAL A 81 3.35 17.98 8.22
CA VAL A 81 2.61 18.71 9.27
C VAL A 81 2.02 17.74 10.29
N GLN A 82 1.50 16.59 9.84
CA GLN A 82 0.99 15.55 10.73
C GLN A 82 2.10 15.04 11.67
N TYR A 83 3.29 14.75 11.12
CA TYR A 83 4.45 14.29 11.90
C TYR A 83 4.94 15.34 12.90
N LEU A 84 5.06 16.61 12.50
CA LEU A 84 5.50 17.67 13.41
C LEU A 84 4.52 17.88 14.56
N ARG A 85 3.22 17.72 14.31
CA ARG A 85 2.20 17.78 15.37
C ARG A 85 2.29 16.58 16.31
N SER A 86 2.55 15.36 15.82
CA SER A 86 2.75 14.19 16.69
C SER A 86 4.00 14.31 17.56
N GLU A 87 5.07 14.91 17.04
CA GLU A 87 6.32 15.19 17.77
C GLU A 87 6.26 16.43 18.66
N LYS A 88 5.08 17.07 18.80
CA LYS A 88 4.86 18.29 19.61
C LYS A 88 5.66 19.52 19.14
N LEU A 89 6.10 19.53 17.88
CA LEU A 89 6.79 20.65 17.22
C LEU A 89 5.78 21.60 16.56
N PHE A 90 4.90 22.19 17.38
CA PHE A 90 3.76 22.99 16.89
C PHE A 90 4.19 24.24 16.11
N MET A 91 5.23 24.95 16.59
CA MET A 91 5.70 26.18 15.93
C MET A 91 6.28 25.88 14.55
N ALA A 92 7.05 24.81 14.41
CA ALA A 92 7.58 24.37 13.11
C ALA A 92 6.46 23.98 12.15
N ALA A 93 5.41 23.30 12.65
CA ALA A 93 4.25 22.96 11.83
C ALA A 93 3.52 24.21 11.31
N VAL A 94 3.36 25.25 12.15
CA VAL A 94 2.74 26.52 11.75
C VAL A 94 3.59 27.25 10.71
N VAL A 95 4.90 27.37 10.94
CA VAL A 95 5.82 28.03 9.99
C VAL A 95 5.79 27.32 8.63
N ILE A 96 5.86 25.99 8.59
CA ILE A 96 5.79 25.24 7.32
C ILE A 96 4.42 25.41 6.65
N GLN A 97 3.33 25.47 7.42
CA GLN A 97 2.01 25.77 6.87
C GLN A 97 1.93 27.19 6.29
N ASP A 98 2.61 28.17 6.91
CA ASP A 98 2.64 29.57 6.49
C ASP A 98 3.60 29.84 5.31
N GLU A 99 4.73 29.13 5.24
CA GLU A 99 5.66 29.21 4.11
C GLU A 99 5.18 28.42 2.89
N ALA A 100 4.48 27.30 3.11
CA ALA A 100 3.88 26.51 2.03
C ALA A 100 2.51 27.05 1.57
N ASN A 101 2.07 28.21 2.08
CA ASN A 101 0.68 28.65 2.09
C ASN A 101 0.22 29.31 0.79
N MET A 102 -0.70 28.63 0.09
CA MET A 102 -1.83 29.32 -0.53
C MET A 102 -3.20 28.80 -0.06
N LYS A 103 -3.31 27.58 0.50
CA LYS A 103 -4.63 26.97 0.74
C LYS A 103 -5.17 27.10 2.16
N THR A 104 -4.34 27.13 3.20
CA THR A 104 -4.84 27.21 4.60
C THR A 104 -5.26 28.63 4.99
N ALA A 105 -4.47 29.64 4.59
CA ALA A 105 -4.87 31.04 4.74
C ALA A 105 -6.14 31.35 3.96
N GLU A 106 -6.29 30.81 2.74
CA GLU A 106 -7.50 30.95 1.95
C GLU A 106 -8.70 30.22 2.59
N GLN A 107 -8.51 29.01 3.14
CA GLN A 107 -9.55 28.29 3.88
C GLN A 107 -9.98 29.04 5.14
N GLN A 108 -9.04 29.62 5.89
CA GLN A 108 -9.32 30.42 7.07
C GLN A 108 -9.98 31.75 6.71
N ALA A 109 -9.54 32.42 5.63
CA ALA A 109 -10.19 33.60 5.10
C ALA A 109 -11.62 33.29 4.65
N ARG A 110 -11.86 32.15 4.01
CA ARG A 110 -13.20 31.67 3.59
C ARG A 110 -14.08 31.30 4.79
N ARG A 111 -13.54 30.67 5.83
CA ARG A 111 -14.27 30.44 7.11
C ARG A 111 -14.61 31.74 7.82
N ALA A 112 -13.68 32.69 7.87
CA ALA A 112 -13.90 34.01 8.41
C ALA A 112 -14.96 34.77 7.60
N GLN A 113 -15.00 34.59 6.28
CA GLN A 113 -16.05 35.15 5.41
C GLN A 113 -17.43 34.55 5.72
N GLY A 114 -17.55 33.23 5.90
CA GLY A 114 -18.80 32.59 6.33
C GLY A 114 -19.30 33.12 7.69
N SER A 115 -18.38 33.31 8.64
CA SER A 115 -18.70 33.93 9.94
C SER A 115 -19.14 35.40 9.79
N ARG A 116 -18.50 36.19 8.92
CA ARG A 116 -18.90 37.58 8.61
C ARG A 116 -20.27 37.64 7.96
N LEU A 117 -20.57 36.73 7.03
CA LEU A 117 -21.88 36.63 6.38
C LEU A 117 -22.97 36.33 7.42
N ARG A 118 -22.74 35.33 8.28
CA ARG A 118 -23.66 34.98 9.38
C ARG A 118 -23.89 36.17 10.33
N LYS A 119 -22.82 36.88 10.70
CA LYS A 119 -22.92 38.06 11.56
C LYS A 119 -23.76 39.16 10.89
N ALA A 120 -23.48 39.50 9.63
CA ALA A 120 -24.21 40.51 8.89
C ALA A 120 -25.71 40.16 8.73
N THR A 121 -26.04 38.87 8.53
CA THR A 121 -27.45 38.42 8.48
C THR A 121 -28.17 38.56 9.81
N LEU A 122 -27.50 38.30 10.93
CA LEU A 122 -28.11 38.44 12.27
C LEU A 122 -28.30 39.92 12.63
N GLU A 123 -27.34 40.78 12.29
CA GLU A 123 -27.41 42.23 12.49
C GLU A 123 -28.44 42.88 11.55
N GLY A 124 -28.73 42.26 10.40
CA GLY A 124 -29.67 42.79 9.40
C GLY A 124 -29.05 43.81 8.47
N ASP A 125 -27.72 43.79 8.31
CA ASP A 125 -27.03 44.58 7.29
C ASP A 125 -27.13 43.89 5.93
N TRP A 126 -28.29 44.05 5.29
CA TRP A 126 -28.59 43.45 4.00
C TRP A 126 -27.63 43.92 2.90
N SER A 127 -27.09 45.14 3.02
CA SER A 127 -26.13 45.68 2.05
C SER A 127 -24.79 44.93 2.07
N ALA A 128 -24.29 44.63 3.26
CA ALA A 128 -23.09 43.82 3.45
C ALA A 128 -23.32 42.37 3.00
N VAL A 129 -24.48 41.79 3.32
CA VAL A 129 -24.86 40.43 2.90
C VAL A 129 -24.87 40.30 1.37
N ILE A 130 -25.51 41.23 0.66
CA ILE A 130 -25.56 41.27 -0.81
C ILE A 130 -24.15 41.40 -1.41
N SER A 131 -23.31 42.28 -0.86
CA SER A 131 -21.93 42.46 -1.30
C SER A 131 -21.09 41.18 -1.13
N LEU A 132 -21.26 40.48 -0.01
CA LEU A 132 -20.59 39.21 0.27
C LEU A 132 -21.07 38.07 -0.63
N ILE A 133 -22.37 38.00 -0.95
CA ILE A 133 -22.92 36.99 -1.86
C ILE A 133 -22.40 37.24 -3.30
N THR A 134 -22.42 38.49 -3.75
CA THR A 134 -21.96 38.87 -5.11
C THR A 134 -20.52 38.44 -5.37
N LYS A 135 -19.64 38.62 -4.37
CA LYS A 135 -18.20 38.37 -4.51
C LYS A 135 -17.82 36.90 -4.49
N ASN A 136 -18.58 36.06 -3.78
CA ASN A 136 -18.07 34.75 -3.36
C ASN A 136 -18.87 33.55 -3.87
N LEU A 137 -20.17 33.71 -4.16
CA LEU A 137 -21.00 32.59 -4.61
C LEU A 137 -21.02 32.46 -6.13
N SER A 138 -21.20 31.22 -6.61
CA SER A 138 -21.42 30.97 -8.03
C SER A 138 -22.73 31.58 -8.54
N ARG A 139 -22.77 31.98 -9.82
CA ARG A 139 -23.93 32.67 -10.44
C ARG A 139 -25.24 31.88 -10.37
N LEU A 140 -25.17 30.55 -10.28
CA LEU A 140 -26.32 29.66 -10.15
C LEU A 140 -27.02 29.83 -8.81
N HIS A 141 -26.26 29.84 -7.71
CA HIS A 141 -26.82 29.97 -6.37
C HIS A 141 -27.19 31.42 -6.02
N GLN A 142 -26.50 32.41 -6.60
CA GLN A 142 -26.74 33.85 -6.34
C GLN A 142 -28.22 34.26 -6.44
N LYS A 143 -28.95 33.82 -7.48
CA LYS A 143 -30.37 34.20 -7.67
C LYS A 143 -31.26 33.68 -6.54
N ARG A 144 -31.08 32.43 -6.13
CA ARG A 144 -31.85 31.85 -5.01
C ARG A 144 -31.60 32.60 -3.71
N PHE A 145 -30.37 33.03 -3.48
CA PHE A 145 -30.01 33.77 -2.27
C PHE A 145 -30.51 35.20 -2.24
N TYR A 146 -30.41 35.92 -3.35
CA TYR A 146 -31.04 37.25 -3.42
C TYR A 146 -32.52 37.17 -3.12
N TYR A 147 -33.20 36.13 -3.62
CA TYR A 147 -34.61 35.93 -3.34
C TYR A 147 -34.86 35.70 -1.84
N ALA A 148 -34.10 34.80 -1.19
CA ALA A 148 -34.25 34.52 0.24
C ALA A 148 -33.95 35.75 1.13
N VAL A 149 -32.90 36.52 0.79
CA VAL A 149 -32.54 37.76 1.48
C VAL A 149 -33.61 38.84 1.30
N TYR A 150 -34.06 39.09 0.07
CA TYR A 150 -35.12 40.06 -0.21
C TYR A 150 -36.45 39.64 0.41
N ARG A 151 -36.76 38.35 0.43
CA ARG A 151 -37.95 37.83 1.12
C ARG A 151 -37.89 38.15 2.61
N GLN A 152 -36.74 37.92 3.26
CA GLN A 152 -36.59 38.22 4.68
C GLN A 152 -36.67 39.73 4.96
N GLU A 153 -36.02 40.57 4.14
CA GLU A 153 -36.10 42.04 4.25
C GLU A 153 -37.55 42.53 4.07
N TYR A 154 -38.31 41.95 3.14
CA TYR A 154 -39.72 42.27 2.95
C TYR A 154 -40.58 41.91 4.16
N LEU A 155 -40.39 40.72 4.75
CA LEU A 155 -41.12 40.32 5.96
C LEU A 155 -40.83 41.27 7.13
N GLU A 156 -39.60 41.77 7.23
CA GLU A 156 -39.23 42.78 8.22
C GLU A 156 -39.91 44.14 7.98
N LEU A 157 -40.10 44.55 6.73
CA LEU A 157 -40.85 45.76 6.39
C LEU A 157 -42.33 45.66 6.76
N ILE A 158 -42.94 44.48 6.55
CA ILE A 158 -44.32 44.21 6.95
C ILE A 158 -44.46 44.26 8.48
N GLU A 159 -43.54 43.63 9.22
CA GLU A 159 -43.58 43.62 10.69
C GLU A 159 -43.36 45.02 11.28
N ARG A 160 -42.57 45.88 10.60
CA ARG A 160 -42.41 47.31 10.94
C ARG A 160 -43.60 48.18 10.49
N GLN A 161 -44.60 47.60 9.84
CA GLN A 161 -45.78 48.29 9.30
C GLN A 161 -45.45 49.36 8.23
N GLU A 162 -44.32 49.21 7.54
CA GLU A 162 -43.88 50.11 6.47
C GLU A 162 -44.44 49.68 5.09
N TYR A 163 -45.77 49.55 4.98
CA TYR A 163 -46.44 48.95 3.82
C TYR A 163 -46.14 49.62 2.48
N GLN A 164 -45.98 50.95 2.46
CA GLN A 164 -45.65 51.68 1.23
C GLN A 164 -44.27 51.29 0.69
N ARG A 165 -43.27 51.16 1.57
CA ARG A 165 -41.92 50.71 1.20
C ARG A 165 -41.94 49.24 0.83
N ALA A 166 -42.69 48.42 1.57
CA ALA A 166 -42.89 47.01 1.27
C ALA A 166 -43.49 46.81 -0.14
N PHE A 167 -44.50 47.59 -0.52
CA PHE A 167 -45.12 47.52 -1.86
C PHE A 167 -44.14 47.87 -2.99
N VAL A 168 -43.35 48.94 -2.82
CA VAL A 168 -42.32 49.32 -3.80
C VAL A 168 -41.24 48.25 -3.89
N PHE A 169 -40.83 47.72 -2.74
CA PHE A 169 -39.81 46.68 -2.65
C PHE A 169 -40.27 45.37 -3.33
N LEU A 170 -41.51 44.95 -3.07
CA LEU A 170 -42.13 43.77 -3.68
C LEU A 170 -42.11 43.86 -5.22
N ASN A 171 -42.49 45.00 -5.78
CA ASN A 171 -42.54 45.19 -7.23
C ASN A 171 -41.17 45.35 -7.89
N ARG A 172 -40.20 45.96 -7.20
CA ARG A 172 -38.87 46.24 -7.78
C ARG A 172 -37.87 45.10 -7.61
N ARG A 173 -37.94 44.34 -6.50
CA ARG A 173 -36.93 43.33 -6.13
C ARG A 173 -37.48 41.91 -6.20
N LEU A 174 -38.67 41.66 -5.65
CA LEU A 174 -39.22 40.31 -5.54
C LEU A 174 -39.94 39.84 -6.81
N LYS A 175 -40.71 40.72 -7.46
CA LYS A 175 -41.47 40.39 -8.69
C LYS A 175 -40.57 39.91 -9.85
N PRO A 176 -39.43 40.54 -10.17
CA PRO A 176 -38.53 40.03 -11.22
C PRO A 176 -37.92 38.64 -10.89
N MET A 177 -37.99 38.22 -9.64
CA MET A 177 -37.36 37.00 -9.12
C MET A 177 -38.37 35.86 -8.88
N GLU A 178 -39.63 36.04 -9.26
CA GLU A 178 -40.70 35.05 -9.08
C GLU A 178 -40.36 33.68 -9.69
N ALA A 179 -39.66 33.66 -10.84
CA ALA A 179 -39.20 32.43 -11.49
C ALA A 179 -38.24 31.60 -10.61
N THR A 180 -37.53 32.24 -9.66
CA THR A 180 -36.63 31.55 -8.72
C THR A 180 -37.40 30.96 -7.53
N ALA A 181 -38.59 31.50 -7.23
CA ALA A 181 -39.49 31.04 -6.18
C ALA A 181 -40.39 29.87 -6.62
N ALA A 182 -40.24 29.36 -7.84
CA ALA A 182 -41.08 28.30 -8.42
C ALA A 182 -41.09 26.97 -7.62
N SER A 183 -40.22 26.83 -6.61
CA SER A 183 -40.22 25.68 -5.68
C SER A 183 -41.41 25.66 -4.71
N THR A 184 -42.12 26.78 -4.55
CA THR A 184 -43.21 26.95 -3.59
C THR A 184 -44.43 27.50 -4.32
N PRO A 185 -45.51 26.71 -4.45
CA PRO A 185 -46.71 27.13 -5.17
C PRO A 185 -47.29 28.42 -4.55
N ASN A 186 -47.63 29.40 -5.40
CA ASN A 186 -48.29 30.64 -5.02
C ASN A 186 -47.55 31.51 -3.98
N GLU A 187 -46.23 31.38 -3.83
CA GLU A 187 -45.47 32.16 -2.85
C GLU A 187 -45.61 33.67 -3.07
N PHE A 188 -45.53 34.15 -4.31
CA PHE A 188 -45.68 35.57 -4.62
C PHE A 188 -47.07 36.10 -4.26
N LEU A 189 -48.13 35.33 -4.51
CA LEU A 189 -49.50 35.66 -4.10
C LEU A 189 -49.61 35.79 -2.58
N ASN A 190 -49.00 34.86 -1.84
CA ASN A 190 -48.97 34.90 -0.38
C ASN A 190 -48.20 36.12 0.14
N LEU A 191 -47.12 36.55 -0.54
CA LEU A 191 -46.41 37.78 -0.22
C LEU A 191 -47.27 39.03 -0.48
N CYS A 192 -48.06 39.06 -1.56
CA CYS A 192 -49.01 40.13 -1.83
C CYS A 192 -50.10 40.23 -0.75
N TYR A 193 -50.61 39.09 -0.28
CA TYR A 193 -51.63 39.04 0.77
C TYR A 193 -51.16 39.71 2.07
N LEU A 194 -49.87 39.60 2.41
CA LEU A 194 -49.29 40.23 3.60
C LEU A 194 -49.42 41.77 3.63
N LEU A 195 -49.58 42.44 2.48
CA LEU A 195 -49.82 43.89 2.45
C LEU A 195 -51.17 44.28 3.06
N THR A 196 -52.09 43.32 3.18
CA THR A 196 -53.43 43.52 3.77
C THR A 196 -53.52 43.07 5.22
N CYS A 197 -52.52 42.34 5.72
CA CYS A 197 -52.44 41.83 7.09
C CYS A 197 -51.85 42.88 8.04
N LYS A 198 -52.15 42.77 9.35
CA LYS A 198 -51.58 43.65 10.38
C LYS A 198 -50.26 43.12 10.94
N SER A 199 -50.10 41.79 10.95
CA SER A 199 -48.86 41.10 11.29
C SER A 199 -48.58 40.00 10.28
N VAL A 200 -47.31 39.63 10.13
CA VAL A 200 -46.91 38.46 9.33
C VAL A 200 -47.55 37.17 9.84
N SER A 201 -47.81 37.09 11.15
CA SER A 201 -48.40 35.91 11.80
C SER A 201 -49.90 35.69 11.51
N ASP A 202 -50.59 36.71 11.01
CA ASP A 202 -52.01 36.63 10.62
C ASP A 202 -52.19 35.78 9.34
N ALA A 203 -51.15 35.72 8.49
CA ALA A 203 -51.16 34.91 7.30
C ALA A 203 -50.81 33.46 7.64
N GLY A 204 -51.73 32.53 7.37
CA GLY A 204 -51.56 31.11 7.70
C GLY A 204 -50.28 30.47 7.14
N HIS A 205 -49.83 30.90 5.96
CA HIS A 205 -48.59 30.43 5.33
C HIS A 205 -47.30 30.87 6.06
N PHE A 206 -47.32 31.98 6.82
CA PHE A 206 -46.14 32.55 7.47
C PHE A 206 -46.15 32.38 9.00
N ARG A 207 -47.12 31.66 9.55
CA ARG A 207 -47.24 31.41 10.99
C ARG A 207 -46.00 30.73 11.60
N SER A 208 -45.25 29.96 10.79
CA SER A 208 -44.02 29.26 11.18
C SER A 208 -42.74 30.09 11.05
N TRP A 209 -42.83 31.37 10.62
CA TRP A 209 -41.68 32.24 10.40
C TRP A 209 -40.85 32.42 11.69
N GLY A 210 -41.52 32.59 12.84
CA GLY A 210 -40.86 32.70 14.14
C GLY A 210 -40.32 34.09 14.47
N GLY A 211 -40.79 35.12 13.76
CA GLY A 211 -40.40 36.52 13.96
C GLY A 211 -39.10 36.92 13.26
N VAL A 212 -38.71 38.18 13.45
CA VAL A 212 -37.55 38.78 12.78
C VAL A 212 -36.25 38.00 13.06
N LEU A 213 -35.93 37.78 14.34
CA LEU A 213 -34.71 37.08 14.74
C LEU A 213 -34.72 35.61 14.31
N GLY A 214 -35.83 34.90 14.50
CA GLY A 214 -35.95 33.50 14.08
C GLY A 214 -35.85 33.32 12.57
N GLY A 215 -36.40 34.25 11.79
CA GLY A 215 -36.24 34.27 10.34
C GLY A 215 -34.79 34.54 9.90
N ARG A 216 -34.09 35.46 10.57
CA ARG A 216 -32.66 35.74 10.33
C ARG A 216 -31.77 34.54 10.65
N GLU A 217 -32.03 33.85 11.76
CA GLU A 217 -31.28 32.65 12.15
C GLU A 217 -31.45 31.52 11.13
N LYS A 218 -32.68 31.23 10.71
CA LYS A 218 -32.96 30.22 9.66
C LYS A 218 -32.27 30.56 8.34
N LEU A 219 -32.35 31.83 7.92
CA LEU A 219 -31.67 32.31 6.71
C LEU A 219 -30.14 32.18 6.83
N ALA A 220 -29.59 32.53 7.98
CA ALA A 220 -28.15 32.43 8.24
C ALA A 220 -27.66 30.98 8.22
N GLU A 221 -28.46 30.04 8.73
CA GLU A 221 -28.18 28.60 8.64
C GLU A 221 -28.26 28.08 7.19
N GLU A 222 -29.27 28.49 6.42
CA GLU A 222 -29.39 28.11 5.01
C GLU A 222 -28.18 28.61 4.20
N LEU A 223 -27.78 29.87 4.42
CA LEU A 223 -26.56 30.45 3.84
C LEU A 223 -25.31 29.69 4.25
N ALA A 224 -25.15 29.37 5.54
CA ALA A 224 -23.99 28.63 6.04
C ALA A 224 -23.86 27.24 5.42
N ARG A 225 -24.95 26.45 5.38
CA ARG A 225 -24.95 25.08 4.82
C ARG A 225 -24.54 25.05 3.36
N LEU A 226 -24.91 26.07 2.59
CA LEU A 226 -24.63 26.14 1.16
C LEU A 226 -23.23 26.69 0.86
N VAL A 227 -22.73 27.64 1.67
CA VAL A 227 -21.30 28.01 1.64
C VAL A 227 -20.44 26.79 1.97
N GLU A 228 -20.86 26.00 2.97
CA GLU A 228 -20.21 24.72 3.30
C GLU A 228 -20.29 23.74 2.12
N ALA A 229 -21.44 23.58 1.46
CA ALA A 229 -21.59 22.69 0.30
C ALA A 229 -20.69 23.07 -0.90
N GLU A 230 -20.55 24.37 -1.21
CA GLU A 230 -19.60 24.84 -2.24
C GLU A 230 -18.14 24.59 -1.81
N THR A 231 -17.83 24.61 -0.50
CA THR A 231 -16.47 24.30 -0.01
C THR A 231 -16.14 22.82 0.01
N VAL A 232 -17.11 21.95 0.29
CA VAL A 232 -16.91 20.49 0.39
C VAL A 232 -16.64 19.87 -0.98
N SER A 233 -17.20 20.43 -2.06
CA SER A 233 -16.96 19.93 -3.42
C SER A 233 -15.52 20.09 -3.92
N LEU A 234 -14.70 20.93 -3.26
CA LEU A 234 -13.30 21.20 -3.63
C LEU A 234 -12.28 20.76 -2.57
N ALA A 235 -12.74 20.39 -1.39
CA ALA A 235 -11.91 20.00 -0.27
C ALA A 235 -12.48 18.71 0.33
N HIS A 236 -12.09 17.56 -0.24
CA HIS A 236 -12.03 16.37 0.59
C HIS A 236 -10.77 16.52 1.43
N PRO A 237 -10.85 16.77 2.76
CA PRO A 237 -9.73 16.43 3.60
C PRO A 237 -9.70 14.90 3.57
N SER A 238 -8.89 14.33 2.68
CA SER A 238 -8.49 12.93 2.79
C SER A 238 -7.93 12.78 4.19
N GLN A 239 -8.71 12.22 5.10
CA GLN A 239 -8.28 11.97 6.47
C GLN A 239 -7.10 11.02 6.39
N MET A 240 -5.92 11.62 6.45
CA MET A 240 -4.67 10.90 6.40
C MET A 240 -4.57 10.08 7.69
N PRO A 241 -4.32 8.76 7.59
CA PRO A 241 -4.17 7.93 8.78
C PRO A 241 -3.02 8.46 9.65
N PRO A 242 -3.07 8.26 10.98
CA PRO A 242 -2.02 8.76 11.88
C PRO A 242 -0.64 8.20 11.48
N ASN A 243 0.40 9.00 11.69
CA ASN A 243 1.80 8.65 11.42
C ASN A 243 2.10 8.22 9.98
N ARG A 244 1.36 8.75 8.99
CA ARG A 244 1.48 8.31 7.60
C ARG A 244 2.90 8.45 7.05
N LEU A 245 3.59 9.55 7.36
CA LEU A 245 4.98 9.78 6.93
C LEU A 245 5.91 8.64 7.37
N VAL A 246 5.82 8.25 8.65
CA VAL A 246 6.65 7.19 9.23
C VAL A 246 6.35 5.85 8.56
N THR A 247 5.07 5.51 8.37
CA THR A 247 4.71 4.26 7.70
C THR A 247 5.24 4.16 6.27
N LEU A 248 5.28 5.27 5.53
CA LEU A 248 5.85 5.29 4.17
C LEU A 248 7.37 5.19 4.18
N LEU A 249 8.05 5.79 5.16
CA LEU A 249 9.49 5.63 5.34
C LEU A 249 9.85 4.19 5.69
N GLU A 250 9.09 3.53 6.56
CA GLU A 250 9.25 2.10 6.87
C GLU A 250 9.06 1.23 5.62
N GLN A 251 8.02 1.51 4.82
CA GLN A 251 7.80 0.82 3.55
C GLN A 251 8.94 1.03 2.55
N ALA A 252 9.50 2.24 2.48
CA ALA A 252 10.64 2.55 1.63
C ALA A 252 11.90 1.80 2.05
N VAL A 253 12.18 1.72 3.36
CA VAL A 253 13.30 0.95 3.91
C VAL A 253 13.10 -0.54 3.64
N ALA A 254 11.90 -1.08 3.87
CA ALA A 254 11.59 -2.47 3.57
C ALA A 254 11.81 -2.78 2.08
N PHE A 255 11.38 -1.88 1.19
CA PHE A 255 11.63 -2.00 -0.24
C PHE A 255 13.12 -1.96 -0.59
N GLN A 256 13.90 -1.08 0.03
CA GLN A 256 15.37 -1.02 -0.16
C GLN A 256 16.07 -2.30 0.31
N ILE A 257 15.65 -2.86 1.44
CA ILE A 257 16.20 -4.12 1.96
C ILE A 257 15.83 -5.27 1.01
N GLU A 258 14.59 -5.33 0.54
CA GLU A 258 14.13 -6.40 -0.33
C GLU A 258 14.74 -6.33 -1.74
N SER A 259 15.00 -5.11 -2.24
CA SER A 259 15.70 -4.86 -3.50
C SER A 259 17.22 -4.92 -3.38
N GLY A 260 17.76 -4.94 -2.15
CA GLY A 260 19.17 -5.12 -1.85
C GLY A 260 19.70 -6.48 -2.31
N ARG A 261 20.93 -6.50 -2.84
CA ARG A 261 21.59 -7.69 -3.41
C ARG A 261 21.83 -8.84 -2.41
N TYR A 262 21.68 -8.62 -1.11
CA TYR A 262 21.88 -9.62 -0.06
C TYR A 262 20.55 -10.09 0.54
N ASN A 263 19.74 -10.73 -0.28
CA ASN A 263 18.74 -11.64 0.22
C ASN A 263 19.30 -13.05 0.00
N PRO A 264 19.78 -13.78 1.03
CA PRO A 264 20.24 -15.14 0.87
C PRO A 264 19.04 -16.02 0.55
N LYS A 265 18.67 -16.05 -0.74
CA LYS A 265 17.67 -16.96 -1.26
C LYS A 265 18.31 -18.34 -1.32
N GLU A 266 17.59 -19.33 -0.84
CA GLU A 266 17.93 -20.72 -1.06
C GLU A 266 17.94 -20.98 -2.58
N VAL A 267 19.13 -21.08 -3.16
CA VAL A 267 19.29 -21.27 -4.61
C VAL A 267 19.06 -22.73 -4.99
N LYS A 268 19.56 -23.66 -4.16
CA LYS A 268 19.53 -25.09 -4.47
C LYS A 268 19.73 -25.97 -3.24
N VAL A 269 19.03 -27.11 -3.21
CA VAL A 269 19.14 -28.13 -2.17
C VAL A 269 19.66 -29.43 -2.78
N PHE A 270 20.66 -30.03 -2.16
CA PHE A 270 21.21 -31.34 -2.54
C PHE A 270 20.67 -32.40 -1.58
N ALA A 271 19.64 -33.14 -2.00
CA ALA A 271 19.02 -34.19 -1.21
C ALA A 271 19.60 -35.56 -1.59
N GLY A 272 20.04 -36.36 -0.60
CA GLY A 272 20.46 -37.75 -0.83
C GLY A 272 21.46 -38.34 0.16
N HIS A 273 21.85 -37.64 1.22
CA HIS A 273 22.44 -38.27 2.41
C HIS A 273 21.35 -38.93 3.26
N GLU A 274 21.66 -40.08 3.85
CA GLU A 274 20.70 -40.85 4.68
C GLU A 274 20.73 -40.42 6.16
N ALA A 275 21.75 -39.65 6.55
CA ALA A 275 21.91 -39.08 7.88
C ALA A 275 22.45 -37.64 7.79
N GLY A 276 22.57 -36.97 8.94
CA GLY A 276 23.04 -35.58 9.00
C GLY A 276 24.40 -35.36 8.32
N VAL A 277 24.47 -34.34 7.46
CA VAL A 277 25.69 -33.87 6.82
C VAL A 277 26.49 -33.06 7.84
N LEU A 278 27.75 -33.45 8.07
CA LEU A 278 28.62 -32.80 9.07
C LEU A 278 29.53 -31.75 8.45
N HIS A 279 29.90 -31.93 7.18
CA HIS A 279 30.73 -30.99 6.46
C HIS A 279 30.46 -31.03 4.95
N ALA A 280 30.63 -29.89 4.29
CA ALA A 280 30.60 -29.78 2.83
C ALA A 280 31.64 -28.76 2.36
N VAL A 281 32.31 -29.06 1.24
CA VAL A 281 33.35 -28.22 0.65
C VAL A 281 33.18 -28.20 -0.87
N SER A 282 33.28 -27.02 -1.48
CA SER A 282 33.30 -26.87 -2.94
C SER A 282 34.72 -27.06 -3.46
N ASN A 283 34.87 -27.64 -4.65
CA ASN A 283 36.13 -27.57 -5.35
C ASN A 283 36.46 -26.12 -5.74
N PRO A 284 37.75 -25.79 -5.93
CA PRO A 284 38.16 -24.42 -6.29
C PRO A 284 37.56 -23.92 -7.61
N ASN A 285 37.21 -24.86 -8.52
CA ASN A 285 36.53 -24.54 -9.78
C ASN A 285 35.01 -24.31 -9.65
N GLY A 286 34.42 -24.51 -8.47
CA GLY A 286 32.99 -24.30 -8.19
C GLY A 286 32.00 -25.29 -8.83
N ASN A 287 32.47 -26.26 -9.60
CA ASN A 287 31.63 -27.22 -10.32
C ASN A 287 31.24 -28.46 -9.49
N LEU A 288 32.01 -28.78 -8.45
CA LEU A 288 31.87 -29.99 -7.66
C LEU A 288 31.75 -29.63 -6.18
N LEU A 289 30.70 -30.10 -5.52
CA LEU A 289 30.54 -30.01 -4.08
C LEU A 289 30.77 -31.40 -3.48
N VAL A 290 31.58 -31.49 -2.43
CA VAL A 290 31.83 -32.75 -1.72
C VAL A 290 31.29 -32.62 -0.31
N SER A 291 30.48 -33.58 0.12
CA SER A 291 29.92 -33.60 1.47
C SER A 291 30.19 -34.91 2.18
N GLY A 292 30.44 -34.82 3.48
CA GLY A 292 30.63 -35.95 4.39
C GLY A 292 29.51 -36.01 5.41
N GLY A 293 28.91 -37.19 5.55
CA GLY A 293 27.77 -37.42 6.44
C GLY A 293 28.04 -38.41 7.57
N ARG A 294 27.12 -38.44 8.52
CA ARG A 294 27.03 -39.49 9.55
C ARG A 294 26.68 -40.87 8.98
N ASP A 295 26.21 -40.93 7.74
CA ASP A 295 25.94 -42.16 6.98
C ASP A 295 27.22 -42.87 6.53
N SER A 296 28.40 -42.39 6.96
CA SER A 296 29.71 -42.92 6.57
C SER A 296 29.95 -42.85 5.06
N ALA A 297 29.20 -41.98 4.36
CA ALA A 297 29.35 -41.74 2.94
C ALA A 297 29.99 -40.38 2.69
N ILE A 298 30.89 -40.34 1.71
CA ILE A 298 31.32 -39.10 1.08
C ILE A 298 30.62 -39.02 -0.27
N LYS A 299 29.80 -37.99 -0.47
CA LYS A 299 29.06 -37.77 -1.72
C LYS A 299 29.66 -36.60 -2.49
N PHE A 300 29.71 -36.76 -3.80
CA PHE A 300 30.13 -35.75 -4.75
C PHE A 300 28.90 -35.29 -5.53
N TRP A 301 28.64 -33.99 -5.53
CA TRP A 301 27.51 -33.37 -6.19
C TRP A 301 28.01 -32.48 -7.30
N ASP A 302 27.42 -32.61 -8.48
CA ASP A 302 27.59 -31.60 -9.51
C ASP A 302 26.73 -30.39 -9.13
N VAL A 303 27.38 -29.23 -8.97
CA VAL A 303 26.73 -27.99 -8.55
C VAL A 303 25.68 -27.56 -9.59
N MET A 304 25.98 -27.76 -10.88
CA MET A 304 25.13 -27.32 -11.98
C MET A 304 23.86 -28.17 -12.10
N SER A 305 23.98 -29.50 -12.08
CA SER A 305 22.83 -30.40 -12.17
C SER A 305 22.11 -30.61 -10.84
N GLY A 306 22.81 -30.56 -9.70
CA GLY A 306 22.22 -30.89 -8.39
C GLY A 306 22.24 -32.38 -8.07
N VAL A 307 22.83 -33.19 -8.95
CA VAL A 307 22.81 -34.65 -8.86
C VAL A 307 24.05 -35.17 -8.15
N CYS A 308 23.89 -36.23 -7.36
CA CYS A 308 25.01 -36.97 -6.79
C CYS A 308 25.72 -37.76 -7.90
N VAL A 309 26.94 -37.33 -8.25
CA VAL A 309 27.78 -37.93 -9.31
C VAL A 309 28.49 -39.17 -8.81
N LYS A 310 28.91 -39.19 -7.53
CA LYS A 310 29.71 -40.28 -6.96
C LYS A 310 29.48 -40.40 -5.47
N THR A 311 29.41 -41.63 -4.96
CA THR A 311 29.34 -41.93 -3.53
C THR A 311 30.48 -42.85 -3.15
N LEU A 312 31.28 -42.46 -2.15
CA LEU A 312 32.32 -43.29 -1.55
C LEU A 312 31.83 -43.80 -0.19
N SER A 313 31.37 -45.04 -0.15
CA SER A 313 30.88 -45.71 1.07
C SER A 313 31.97 -46.45 1.84
N GLN A 314 33.24 -46.32 1.42
CA GLN A 314 34.38 -47.00 2.04
C GLN A 314 34.96 -46.23 3.25
N ALA A 315 34.28 -45.19 3.75
CA ALA A 315 34.71 -44.52 4.97
C ALA A 315 34.38 -45.43 6.17
N VAL A 316 35.39 -45.75 6.97
CA VAL A 316 35.30 -46.72 8.10
C VAL A 316 34.54 -46.13 9.31
N GLY A 317 33.61 -45.20 9.08
CA GLY A 317 32.78 -44.55 10.09
C GLY A 317 32.32 -43.16 9.68
N ALA A 318 31.50 -42.52 10.53
CA ALA A 318 30.91 -41.20 10.29
C ALA A 318 31.97 -40.15 9.92
N VAL A 319 31.78 -39.51 8.77
CA VAL A 319 32.72 -38.54 8.21
C VAL A 319 32.50 -37.20 8.90
N THR A 320 33.46 -36.76 9.70
CA THR A 320 33.35 -35.55 10.54
C THR A 320 33.77 -34.29 9.81
N SER A 321 34.74 -34.41 8.90
CA SER A 321 35.20 -33.30 8.07
C SER A 321 35.75 -33.79 6.74
N VAL A 322 35.66 -32.89 5.75
CA VAL A 322 36.04 -33.12 4.36
C VAL A 322 36.71 -31.85 3.86
N ASP A 323 37.88 -31.98 3.25
CA ASP A 323 38.67 -30.86 2.72
C ASP A 323 39.30 -31.21 1.37
N LEU A 324 39.49 -30.22 0.49
CA LEU A 324 40.03 -30.42 -0.86
C LEU A 324 41.34 -29.65 -1.03
N THR A 325 42.25 -30.22 -1.82
CA THR A 325 43.43 -29.48 -2.28
C THR A 325 43.03 -28.33 -3.21
N MET A 326 43.89 -27.31 -3.32
CA MET A 326 43.71 -26.20 -4.27
C MET A 326 43.59 -26.67 -5.74
N ASP A 327 44.19 -27.80 -6.09
CA ASP A 327 44.05 -28.39 -7.43
C ASP A 327 42.76 -29.20 -7.61
N GLY A 328 41.99 -29.41 -6.53
CA GLY A 328 40.78 -30.24 -6.52
C GLY A 328 41.02 -31.74 -6.75
N MET A 329 42.27 -32.18 -6.84
CA MET A 329 42.64 -33.55 -7.21
C MET A 329 42.59 -34.52 -6.03
N TYR A 330 42.91 -34.05 -4.83
CA TYR A 330 42.96 -34.86 -3.63
C TYR A 330 41.94 -34.38 -2.61
N LEU A 331 41.27 -35.35 -1.99
CA LEU A 331 40.31 -35.13 -0.93
C LEU A 331 40.86 -35.69 0.38
N LEU A 332 40.84 -34.87 1.43
CA LEU A 332 41.09 -35.30 2.80
C LEU A 332 39.76 -35.56 3.49
N ALA A 333 39.62 -36.72 4.13
CA ALA A 333 38.44 -37.04 4.92
C ALA A 333 38.86 -37.53 6.31
N SER A 334 38.27 -36.95 7.36
CA SER A 334 38.40 -37.42 8.73
C SER A 334 37.14 -38.18 9.15
N SER A 335 37.32 -39.17 10.02
CA SER A 335 36.22 -40.00 10.53
C SER A 335 36.27 -40.07 12.04
N ARG A 336 35.10 -40.22 12.67
CA ARG A 336 34.98 -40.35 14.12
C ARG A 336 35.65 -41.63 14.65
N HIS A 337 35.58 -42.74 13.94
CA HIS A 337 36.15 -44.01 14.39
C HIS A 337 37.16 -44.60 13.40
N GLY A 338 37.67 -43.75 12.51
CA GLY A 338 38.56 -44.15 11.42
C GLY A 338 39.76 -43.22 11.30
N PRO A 339 40.84 -43.72 10.68
CA PRO A 339 42.01 -42.89 10.38
C PRO A 339 41.61 -41.77 9.41
N VAL A 340 42.33 -40.64 9.48
CA VAL A 340 42.27 -39.63 8.43
C VAL A 340 42.85 -40.23 7.15
N ARG A 341 42.10 -40.11 6.04
CA ARG A 341 42.51 -40.66 4.74
C ARG A 341 42.53 -39.57 3.67
N THR A 342 43.50 -39.68 2.77
CA THR A 342 43.43 -38.98 1.48
C THR A 342 42.85 -39.88 0.41
N TRP A 343 42.10 -39.28 -0.51
CA TRP A 343 41.48 -39.94 -1.64
C TRP A 343 41.88 -39.21 -2.91
N ASP A 344 42.13 -39.97 -3.97
CA ASP A 344 42.15 -39.41 -5.32
C ASP A 344 40.70 -39.19 -5.77
N VAL A 345 40.32 -37.95 -6.08
CA VAL A 345 38.95 -37.60 -6.50
C VAL A 345 38.60 -38.29 -7.83
N ARG A 346 39.53 -38.33 -8.79
CA ARG A 346 39.34 -38.91 -10.12
C ARG A 346 39.18 -40.42 -10.00
N MET A 347 40.15 -41.08 -9.37
CA MET A 347 40.15 -42.54 -9.27
C MET A 347 39.17 -43.08 -8.22
N GLY A 348 38.77 -42.27 -7.24
CA GLY A 348 37.93 -42.70 -6.11
C GLY A 348 38.58 -43.75 -5.22
N ARG A 349 39.92 -43.79 -5.19
CA ARG A 349 40.69 -44.75 -4.39
C ARG A 349 41.37 -44.04 -3.22
N PRO A 350 41.48 -44.70 -2.06
CA PRO A 350 42.23 -44.15 -0.94
C PRO A 350 43.72 -44.21 -1.27
N LEU A 351 44.45 -43.12 -1.03
CA LEU A 351 45.89 -43.01 -1.31
C LEU A 351 46.71 -43.19 -0.03
N LEU A 352 46.47 -42.33 0.97
CA LEU A 352 47.24 -42.34 2.21
C LEU A 352 46.33 -42.48 3.41
N ARG A 353 46.89 -43.13 4.43
CA ARG A 353 46.28 -43.30 5.73
C ARG A 353 47.20 -42.66 6.77
N TYR A 354 46.76 -41.57 7.38
CA TYR A 354 47.50 -40.97 8.48
C TYR A 354 47.22 -41.74 9.76
N LYS A 355 48.30 -42.26 10.36
CA LYS A 355 48.29 -42.93 11.66
C LYS A 355 48.87 -41.97 12.70
N GLY A 356 48.40 -42.09 13.94
CA GLY A 356 48.82 -41.23 15.06
C GLY A 356 48.23 -41.68 16.40
N HIS A 357 47.06 -42.34 16.34
CA HIS A 357 46.42 -43.02 17.47
C HIS A 357 46.22 -44.49 17.12
N GLN A 358 47.09 -45.37 17.60
CA GLN A 358 46.93 -46.81 17.40
C GLN A 358 46.25 -47.51 18.59
N ASN A 359 45.82 -46.82 19.65
CA ASN A 359 45.31 -47.55 20.84
C ASN A 359 44.36 -46.81 21.80
N THR A 360 43.73 -45.72 21.41
CA THR A 360 42.72 -45.06 22.26
C THR A 360 41.54 -44.65 21.40
N SER A 361 40.34 -44.73 21.96
CA SER A 361 39.04 -44.37 21.38
C SER A 361 38.88 -42.91 20.92
N SER A 362 39.98 -42.18 20.71
CA SER A 362 39.98 -40.78 20.30
C SER A 362 39.64 -40.63 18.82
N SER A 363 38.65 -39.77 18.56
CA SER A 363 38.09 -39.52 17.24
C SER A 363 38.70 -38.26 16.62
N PHE A 364 38.94 -38.23 15.30
CA PHE A 364 39.30 -36.97 14.64
C PHE A 364 38.04 -36.14 14.38
N LEU A 365 38.04 -34.90 14.88
CA LEU A 365 36.91 -33.99 14.73
C LEU A 365 37.00 -33.18 13.44
N ARG A 366 38.19 -32.67 13.13
CA ARG A 366 38.47 -31.84 11.96
C ARG A 366 39.86 -32.15 11.44
N ALA A 367 39.98 -32.29 10.13
CA ALA A 367 41.26 -32.32 9.45
C ALA A 367 41.24 -31.34 8.28
N THR A 368 42.37 -30.69 8.03
CA THR A 368 42.50 -29.69 6.97
C THR A 368 43.86 -29.80 6.28
N LEU A 369 43.87 -29.46 4.99
CA LEU A 369 45.07 -29.36 4.18
C LEU A 369 45.70 -27.99 4.37
N GLY A 370 47.02 -27.95 4.62
CA GLY A 370 47.76 -26.70 4.64
C GLY A 370 47.74 -26.00 3.27
N ALA A 371 47.82 -24.67 3.30
CA ALA A 371 47.91 -23.85 2.09
C ALA A 371 49.19 -24.13 1.29
N GLU A 372 50.29 -24.49 1.97
CA GLU A 372 51.53 -24.96 1.36
C GLU A 372 51.45 -26.48 1.11
N GLU A 373 51.86 -26.89 -0.09
CA GLU A 373 51.80 -28.26 -0.60
C GLU A 373 52.63 -29.26 0.23
N GLY A 374 52.12 -29.72 1.37
CA GLY A 374 52.85 -30.73 2.12
C GLY A 374 52.34 -31.07 3.50
N LEU A 375 51.53 -30.23 4.13
CA LEU A 375 51.10 -30.48 5.52
C LEU A 375 49.62 -30.80 5.62
N VAL A 376 49.32 -31.74 6.52
CA VAL A 376 47.96 -32.11 6.93
C VAL A 376 47.85 -31.87 8.43
N PHE A 377 46.83 -31.13 8.83
CA PHE A 377 46.54 -30.85 10.23
C PHE A 377 45.31 -31.63 10.66
N GLY A 378 45.32 -32.22 11.85
CA GLY A 378 44.17 -32.93 12.41
C GLY A 378 44.00 -32.65 13.90
N GLY A 379 42.79 -32.25 14.29
CA GLY A 379 42.38 -32.13 15.69
C GLY A 379 41.66 -33.39 16.17
N SER A 380 42.08 -33.91 17.30
CA SER A 380 41.56 -35.15 17.90
C SER A 380 40.89 -34.90 19.25
N ASP A 381 39.97 -35.79 19.64
CA ASP A 381 39.27 -35.77 20.93
C ASP A 381 40.22 -35.94 22.14
N ASP A 382 41.49 -36.30 21.93
CA ASP A 382 42.51 -36.39 22.98
C ASP A 382 43.17 -35.03 23.33
N CYS A 383 42.54 -33.94 22.88
CA CYS A 383 42.99 -32.57 23.06
C CYS A 383 44.35 -32.25 22.40
N LYS A 384 44.78 -33.05 21.41
CA LYS A 384 46.02 -32.81 20.66
C LYS A 384 45.76 -32.46 19.20
N VAL A 385 46.71 -31.72 18.64
CA VAL A 385 46.79 -31.41 17.21
C VAL A 385 47.92 -32.21 16.60
N TYR A 386 47.61 -32.93 15.54
CA TYR A 386 48.55 -33.72 14.77
C TYR A 386 48.89 -33.01 13.48
N VAL A 387 50.17 -33.05 13.13
CA VAL A 387 50.69 -32.53 11.87
C VAL A 387 51.38 -33.68 11.16
N TRP A 388 50.93 -33.98 9.94
CA TRP A 388 51.56 -34.98 9.08
C TRP A 388 52.08 -34.33 7.82
N HIS A 389 53.15 -34.92 7.28
CA HIS A 389 53.56 -34.64 5.92
C HIS A 389 52.76 -35.48 4.93
N ARG A 390 52.25 -34.86 3.85
CA ARG A 390 51.42 -35.48 2.80
C ARG A 390 52.15 -36.58 2.04
N ARG A 391 53.49 -36.66 2.07
CA ARG A 391 54.26 -37.62 1.26
C ARG A 391 54.96 -38.75 2.05
N GLU A 392 54.99 -38.71 3.39
CA GLU A 392 55.92 -39.55 4.17
C GLU A 392 55.30 -40.73 4.93
N THR A 393 54.01 -41.02 4.80
CA THR A 393 53.40 -42.13 5.56
C THR A 393 53.47 -43.49 4.85
N GLN A 394 54.70 -43.97 4.62
CA GLN A 394 54.98 -45.40 4.52
C GLN A 394 56.12 -45.78 5.46
N GLN A 395 55.77 -46.23 6.66
CA GLN A 395 56.47 -47.27 7.43
C GLN A 395 55.45 -47.97 8.34
#